data_AF-A0A948YVE6-F1
#
_entry.id   AF-A0A948YVE6-F1
#
_cell.length_a   1.000
_cell.length_b   1.000
_cell.length_c   1.000
_cell.angle_alpha   90.00
_cell.angle_beta   90.00
_cell.angle_gamma   90.00
#
_symmetry.space_group_name_H-M   'P 1'
#
loop_
_entity.id
_entity.type
_entity.pdbx_description
1 polymer ?
#
loop_
_entity_poly.entity_id
_entity_poly.type
_entity_poly.pdbx_seq_one_letter_code
_entity_poly.pdbx_strand_id
1 'polypeptide(L)'
;MSNTTLSQRIVFFLANLAQFQLKEVDDNCGAERITDGTLFLCPSDPEDQENGLLVARWQGDLSRESVVSGTQIAEFEIVAAVRHWVTIGEMVGEQESIEHLFQHFSFKTGESLNFQKDDRVIPKSLERLFKDLSWSAFKKLIIGL
;
A
#
# COMPACT_ATOMS: atom_id res chain seq x y z
N MET A 1 -26.65 11.32 8.72
CA MET A 1 -25.28 10.76 8.59
C MET A 1 -24.81 11.23 7.24
N SER A 2 -23.73 12.01 7.14
CA SER A 2 -23.21 12.38 5.81
C SER A 2 -22.83 11.08 5.11
N ASN A 3 -23.42 10.79 3.96
CA ASN A 3 -23.03 9.63 3.16
C ASN A 3 -21.61 9.89 2.65
N THR A 4 -20.61 9.36 3.36
CA THR A 4 -19.22 9.42 2.93
C THR A 4 -19.08 8.65 1.63
N THR A 5 -18.59 9.27 0.56
CA THR A 5 -18.48 8.63 -0.77
C THR A 5 -17.41 7.54 -0.79
N LEU A 6 -17.44 6.63 -1.77
CA LEU A 6 -16.39 5.60 -1.93
C LEU A 6 -14.97 6.20 -1.94
N SER A 7 -14.75 7.26 -2.71
CA SER A 7 -13.45 7.94 -2.78
C SER A 7 -12.99 8.44 -1.41
N GLN A 8 -13.90 9.01 -0.61
CA GLN A 8 -13.60 9.44 0.76
C GLN A 8 -13.24 8.26 1.67
N ARG A 9 -14.00 7.16 1.60
CA ARG A 9 -13.69 5.94 2.37
C ARG A 9 -12.31 5.38 2.01
N ILE A 10 -11.94 5.40 0.73
CA ILE A 10 -10.61 4.98 0.25
C ILE A 10 -9.52 5.91 0.77
N VAL A 11 -9.69 7.24 0.66
CA VAL A 11 -8.71 8.20 1.17
C VAL A 11 -8.49 8.04 2.67
N PHE A 12 -9.56 7.89 3.45
CA PHE A 12 -9.44 7.65 4.89
C PHE A 12 -8.76 6.33 5.19
N PHE A 13 -9.00 5.28 4.41
CA PHE A 13 -8.26 4.03 4.55
C PHE A 13 -6.76 4.24 4.29
N LEU A 14 -6.40 4.88 3.18
CA LEU A 14 -5.01 5.16 2.81
C LEU A 14 -4.30 5.98 3.90
N ALA A 15 -4.94 7.01 4.43
CA ALA A 15 -4.39 7.87 5.48
C ALA A 15 -4.11 7.13 6.81
N ASN A 16 -4.61 5.90 6.99
CA ASN A 16 -4.31 5.05 8.15
C ASN A 16 -3.18 4.03 7.89
N LEU A 17 -2.62 3.98 6.67
CA LEU A 17 -1.43 3.17 6.39
C LEU A 17 -0.17 3.91 6.86
N ALA A 18 0.86 3.16 7.27
CA ALA A 18 2.05 3.71 7.92
C ALA A 18 2.81 4.75 7.09
N GLN A 19 2.75 4.67 5.76
CA GLN A 19 3.43 5.57 4.84
C GLN A 19 2.64 6.83 4.49
N PHE A 20 1.47 7.05 5.08
CA PHE A 20 0.61 8.19 4.81
C PHE A 20 0.30 9.01 6.06
N GLN A 21 -0.05 10.27 5.82
CA GLN A 21 -0.69 11.14 6.79
C GLN A 21 -1.99 11.71 6.22
N LEU A 22 -2.97 11.96 7.10
CA LEU A 22 -4.16 12.72 6.73
C LEU A 22 -3.77 14.18 6.52
N LYS A 23 -4.21 14.77 5.41
CA LYS A 23 -3.96 16.17 5.06
C LYS A 23 -5.26 16.87 4.69
N GLU A 24 -5.52 18.00 5.32
CA GLU A 24 -6.62 18.89 4.95
C GLU A 24 -6.17 19.87 3.85
N VAL A 25 -6.97 20.00 2.79
CA VAL A 25 -6.71 20.88 1.65
C VAL A 25 -8.04 21.46 1.17
N ASP A 26 -8.21 22.78 1.25
CA ASP A 26 -9.37 23.51 0.71
C ASP A 26 -10.73 22.87 1.07
N ASP A 27 -10.98 22.64 2.36
CA ASP A 27 -12.17 21.97 2.92
C ASP A 27 -12.37 20.50 2.50
N ASN A 28 -11.34 19.89 1.91
CA ASN A 28 -11.29 18.47 1.55
C ASN A 28 -10.23 17.74 2.37
N CYS A 29 -10.36 16.41 2.47
CA CYS A 29 -9.38 15.55 3.11
C CYS A 29 -8.66 14.71 2.07
N GLY A 30 -7.35 14.55 2.23
CA GLY A 30 -6.49 13.75 1.38
C GLY A 30 -5.53 12.87 2.18
N ALA A 31 -4.97 11.86 1.51
CA ALA A 31 -3.91 11.03 2.03
C ALA A 31 -2.60 11.45 1.37
N GLU A 32 -1.69 12.05 2.14
CA GLU A 32 -0.36 12.44 1.67
C GLU A 32 0.68 11.37 2.02
N ARG A 33 1.37 10.85 1.01
CA ARG A 33 2.45 9.90 1.19
C ARG A 33 3.67 10.63 1.76
N ILE A 34 4.17 10.17 2.90
CA ILE A 34 5.26 10.81 3.65
C ILE A 34 6.59 10.76 2.87
N THR A 35 6.80 9.71 2.07
CA THR A 35 8.09 9.45 1.41
C THR A 35 8.39 10.34 0.22
N ASP A 36 7.35 10.79 -0.51
CA ASP A 36 7.52 11.57 -1.73
C ASP A 36 6.59 12.79 -1.84
N GLY A 37 5.64 12.97 -0.91
CA GLY A 37 4.69 14.08 -0.93
C GLY A 37 3.52 13.89 -1.91
N THR A 38 3.37 12.70 -2.52
CA THR A 38 2.21 12.41 -3.38
C THR A 38 0.93 12.49 -2.56
N LEU A 39 -0.02 13.31 -3.00
CA LEU A 39 -1.27 13.55 -2.30
C LEU A 39 -2.44 12.99 -3.11
N PHE A 40 -3.21 12.11 -2.50
CA PHE A 40 -4.46 11.58 -3.06
C PHE A 40 -5.66 12.31 -2.45
N LEU A 41 -6.44 12.98 -3.30
CA LEU A 41 -7.63 13.73 -2.93
C LEU A 41 -8.89 13.04 -3.44
N CYS A 42 -9.98 13.25 -2.71
CA CYS A 42 -11.31 12.93 -3.21
C CYS A 42 -11.69 13.98 -4.27
N PRO A 43 -12.08 13.62 -5.49
CA PRO A 43 -12.58 14.60 -6.45
C PRO A 43 -13.84 15.29 -5.90
N SER A 44 -14.00 16.56 -6.24
CA SER A 44 -15.25 17.30 -6.01
C SER A 44 -16.25 16.93 -7.12
N ASP A 45 -16.78 15.71 -7.09
CA ASP A 45 -17.71 15.21 -8.10
C ASP A 45 -19.18 15.21 -7.63
N PRO A 46 -20.15 15.39 -8.54
CA PRO A 46 -21.58 15.39 -8.24
C PRO A 46 -22.04 14.04 -7.66
N GLU A 47 -23.00 14.10 -6.73
CA GLU A 47 -23.40 13.04 -5.79
C GLU A 47 -23.83 11.68 -6.40
N ASP A 48 -23.94 11.57 -7.73
CA ASP A 48 -24.64 10.48 -8.40
C ASP A 48 -23.74 9.38 -9.01
N GLN A 49 -22.41 9.45 -8.87
CA GLN A 49 -21.49 8.43 -9.38
C GLN A 49 -20.34 8.11 -8.40
N GLU A 50 -20.56 7.19 -7.46
CA GLU A 50 -19.48 6.60 -6.65
C GLU A 50 -18.63 5.63 -7.50
N ASN A 51 -17.63 6.15 -8.22
CA ASN A 51 -16.72 5.34 -9.04
C ASN A 51 -15.38 5.02 -8.36
N GLY A 52 -15.14 5.54 -7.15
CA GLY A 52 -13.92 5.30 -6.38
C GLY A 52 -12.65 5.90 -7.00
N LEU A 53 -12.79 6.88 -7.89
CA LEU A 53 -11.65 7.60 -8.46
C LEU A 53 -11.09 8.62 -7.48
N LEU A 54 -9.77 8.83 -7.55
CA LEU A 54 -9.02 9.79 -6.77
C LEU A 54 -8.28 10.77 -7.69
N VAL A 55 -8.04 11.98 -7.22
CA VAL A 55 -7.10 12.93 -7.85
C VAL A 55 -5.74 12.76 -7.19
N ALA A 56 -4.73 12.33 -7.93
CA ALA A 56 -3.36 12.24 -7.47
C ALA A 56 -2.59 13.50 -7.86
N ARG A 57 -2.06 14.22 -6.86
CA ARG A 57 -1.06 15.29 -7.01
C ARG A 57 0.32 14.71 -6.75
N TRP A 58 1.07 14.50 -7.81
CA TRP A 58 2.31 13.73 -7.72
C TRP A 58 3.43 14.54 -7.08
N GLN A 59 4.11 13.94 -6.10
CA GLN A 59 5.28 14.53 -5.44
C GLN A 59 5.06 15.95 -4.89
N GLY A 60 3.83 16.26 -4.46
CA GLY A 60 3.46 17.57 -3.93
C GLY A 60 3.36 18.69 -4.99
N ASP A 61 3.54 18.39 -6.27
CA ASP A 61 3.41 19.36 -7.37
C ASP A 61 1.95 19.48 -7.80
N LEU A 62 1.34 20.63 -7.47
CA LEU A 62 -0.06 20.95 -7.81
C LEU A 62 -0.30 21.01 -9.34
N SER A 63 0.74 21.17 -10.16
CA SER A 63 0.61 21.19 -11.61
C SER A 63 0.64 19.79 -12.24
N ARG A 64 1.06 18.77 -11.49
CA ARG A 64 1.08 17.37 -11.91
C ARG A 64 -0.07 16.60 -11.25
N GLU A 65 -1.24 16.75 -11.84
CA GLU A 65 -2.45 16.05 -11.41
C GLU A 65 -2.87 14.97 -12.40
N SER A 66 -3.41 13.87 -11.88
CA SER A 66 -4.08 12.85 -12.71
C SER A 66 -5.20 12.17 -11.93
N VAL A 67 -6.27 11.81 -12.63
CA VAL A 67 -7.32 10.94 -12.07
C VAL A 67 -6.85 9.48 -12.11
N VAL A 68 -6.94 8.81 -10.97
CA VAL A 68 -6.49 7.41 -10.80
C VAL A 68 -7.57 6.56 -10.13
N SER A 69 -7.50 5.25 -10.34
CA SER A 69 -8.35 4.29 -9.62
C SER A 69 -7.91 4.18 -8.17
N GLY A 70 -8.81 4.49 -7.22
CA GLY A 70 -8.51 4.39 -5.79
C GLY A 70 -8.27 2.96 -5.32
N THR A 71 -8.95 1.97 -5.91
CA THR A 71 -8.76 0.55 -5.58
C THR A 71 -7.39 0.04 -6.02
N GLN A 72 -6.93 0.41 -7.22
CA GLN A 72 -5.58 0.04 -7.69
C GLN A 72 -4.47 0.68 -6.83
N ILE A 73 -4.66 1.93 -6.40
CA ILE A 73 -3.74 2.57 -5.45
C ILE A 73 -3.76 1.84 -4.11
N ALA A 74 -4.93 1.52 -3.57
CA ALA A 74 -5.05 0.79 -2.31
C ALA A 74 -4.37 -0.59 -2.37
N GLU A 75 -4.54 -1.34 -3.45
CA GLU A 75 -3.85 -2.62 -3.66
C GLU A 75 -2.33 -2.47 -3.52
N PHE A 76 -1.75 -1.50 -4.25
CA PHE A 76 -0.30 -1.27 -4.23
C PHE A 76 0.19 -0.83 -2.85
N GLU A 77 -0.52 0.12 -2.23
CA GLU A 77 -0.12 0.71 -0.95
C GLU A 77 -0.26 -0.25 0.23
N ILE A 78 -1.26 -1.14 0.21
CA ILE A 78 -1.38 -2.19 1.22
C ILE A 78 -0.18 -3.15 1.14
N VAL A 79 0.19 -3.59 -0.07
CA VAL A 79 1.35 -4.48 -0.25
C VAL A 79 2.63 -3.80 0.23
N ALA A 80 2.83 -2.52 -0.10
CA ALA A 80 3.97 -1.75 0.37
C ALA A 80 4.00 -1.62 1.91
N ALA A 81 2.86 -1.31 2.53
CA ALA A 81 2.73 -1.20 3.98
C ALA A 81 3.05 -2.52 4.69
N VAL A 82 2.48 -3.63 4.23
CA VAL A 82 2.74 -4.96 4.80
C VAL A 82 4.21 -5.34 4.68
N ARG A 83 4.82 -5.14 3.52
CA ARG A 83 6.26 -5.44 3.35
C ARG A 83 7.11 -4.66 4.32
N HIS A 84 6.77 -3.39 4.56
CA HIS A 84 7.44 -2.57 5.56
C HIS A 84 7.26 -3.17 6.96
N TRP A 85 6.02 -3.45 7.38
CA TRP A 85 5.71 -4.02 8.71
C TRP A 85 6.35 -5.38 8.97
N VAL A 86 6.40 -6.26 7.96
CA VAL A 86 7.11 -7.54 8.04
C VAL A 86 8.61 -7.33 8.18
N THR A 87 9.18 -6.37 7.44
CA THR A 87 10.63 -6.07 7.50
C THR A 87 11.06 -5.57 8.88
N ILE A 88 10.22 -4.76 9.54
CA ILE A 88 10.50 -4.24 10.89
C ILE A 88 10.04 -5.16 12.03
N GLY A 89 9.44 -6.31 11.70
CA GLY A 89 8.99 -7.32 12.67
C GLY A 89 7.68 -7.01 13.40
N GLU A 90 6.88 -6.06 12.90
CA GLU A 90 5.55 -5.74 13.44
C GLU A 90 4.46 -6.71 12.96
N MET A 91 4.68 -7.37 11.82
CA MET A 91 3.78 -8.38 11.28
C MET A 91 4.55 -9.65 10.90
N VAL A 92 3.87 -10.81 10.98
CA VAL A 92 4.40 -12.11 10.58
C VAL A 92 3.58 -12.63 9.40
N GLY A 93 4.26 -13.09 8.35
CA GLY A 93 3.60 -13.61 7.16
C GLY A 93 3.05 -12.49 6.26
N GLU A 94 3.82 -12.11 5.24
CA GLU A 94 3.43 -11.08 4.26
C GLU A 94 2.08 -11.39 3.61
N GLN A 95 1.88 -12.63 3.19
CA GLN A 95 0.67 -13.01 2.48
C GLN A 95 -0.60 -12.92 3.33
N GLU A 96 -0.56 -13.49 4.53
CA GLU A 96 -1.70 -13.49 5.47
C GLU A 96 -2.04 -12.05 5.90
N SER A 97 -1.00 -11.22 6.06
CA SER A 97 -1.15 -9.80 6.41
C SER A 97 -1.77 -8.98 5.26
N ILE A 98 -1.39 -9.24 4.00
CA ILE A 98 -2.03 -8.61 2.83
C ILE A 98 -3.49 -9.03 2.74
N GLU A 99 -3.79 -10.32 2.85
CA GLU A 99 -5.16 -10.84 2.80
C GLU A 99 -6.05 -10.20 3.88
N HIS A 100 -5.54 -10.11 5.11
CA HIS A 100 -6.25 -9.46 6.21
C HIS A 100 -6.53 -7.98 5.94
N LEU A 101 -5.58 -7.23 5.37
CA LEU A 101 -5.81 -5.82 5.03
C LEU A 101 -6.73 -5.63 3.82
N PHE A 102 -6.75 -6.55 2.86
CA PHE A 102 -7.72 -6.53 1.77
C PHE A 102 -9.14 -6.74 2.31
N GLN A 103 -9.33 -7.68 3.25
CA GLN A 103 -10.60 -7.87 3.95
C GLN A 103 -10.99 -6.63 4.76
N HIS A 104 -10.02 -6.02 5.46
CA HIS A 104 -10.25 -4.78 6.21
C HIS A 104 -10.67 -3.63 5.28
N PHE A 105 -10.00 -3.49 4.13
CA PHE A 105 -10.36 -2.51 3.11
C PHE A 105 -11.80 -2.69 2.67
N SER A 106 -12.21 -3.92 2.35
CA SER A 106 -13.59 -4.23 1.96
C SER A 106 -14.60 -3.93 3.05
N PHE A 107 -14.30 -4.24 4.30
CA PHE A 107 -15.14 -3.87 5.43
C PHE A 107 -15.30 -2.34 5.59
N LYS A 108 -14.22 -1.56 5.38
CA LYS A 108 -14.24 -0.10 5.57
C LYS A 108 -14.82 0.68 4.40
N THR A 109 -14.65 0.18 3.19
CA THR A 109 -14.99 0.92 1.96
C THR A 109 -16.21 0.36 1.24
N GLY A 110 -16.59 -0.89 1.52
CA GLY A 110 -17.62 -1.62 0.78
C GLY A 110 -17.14 -2.20 -0.56
N GLU A 111 -15.87 -1.97 -0.94
CA GLU A 111 -15.32 -2.35 -2.24
C GLU A 111 -14.30 -3.51 -2.11
N SER A 112 -14.19 -4.36 -3.13
CA SER A 112 -13.28 -5.51 -3.10
C SER A 112 -12.01 -5.26 -3.91
N LEU A 113 -10.88 -5.72 -3.37
CA LEU A 113 -9.59 -5.68 -4.07
C LEU A 113 -9.25 -7.05 -4.65
N ASN A 114 -8.51 -7.09 -5.74
CA ASN A 114 -8.09 -8.33 -6.39
C ASN A 114 -6.86 -8.91 -5.69
N PHE A 115 -7.08 -9.82 -4.74
CA PHE A 115 -5.99 -10.60 -4.15
C PHE A 115 -5.64 -11.80 -5.04
N GLN A 116 -4.48 -11.76 -5.71
CA GLN A 116 -3.90 -12.96 -6.29
C GLN A 116 -2.84 -13.52 -5.34
N LYS A 117 -3.14 -14.68 -4.75
CA LYS A 117 -2.19 -15.48 -3.99
C LYS A 117 -1.02 -15.83 -4.92
N ASP A 118 0.15 -15.27 -4.62
CA ASP A 118 1.36 -15.58 -5.36
C ASP A 118 1.88 -16.95 -4.91
N ASP A 119 1.50 -18.02 -5.62
CA ASP A 119 1.99 -19.38 -5.40
C ASP A 119 3.44 -19.58 -5.87
N ARG A 120 4.26 -18.52 -5.93
CA ARG A 120 5.69 -18.60 -6.25
C ARG A 120 6.45 -19.34 -5.15
N VAL A 121 6.40 -20.67 -5.22
CA VAL A 121 7.28 -21.59 -4.49
C VAL A 121 8.71 -21.29 -4.92
N ILE A 122 9.52 -20.75 -4.00
CA ILE A 122 10.96 -20.65 -4.23
C ILE A 122 11.47 -22.10 -4.41
N PRO A 123 12.07 -22.44 -5.55
CA PRO A 123 12.53 -23.80 -5.77
C PRO A 123 13.58 -24.14 -4.71
N LYS A 124 13.52 -25.35 -4.12
CA LYS A 124 14.51 -25.82 -3.12
C LYS A 124 15.97 -25.72 -3.60
N SER A 125 16.21 -25.67 -4.91
CA SER A 125 17.54 -25.42 -5.49
C SER A 125 18.05 -24.00 -5.22
N LEU A 126 17.16 -23.01 -5.20
CA LEU A 126 17.46 -21.60 -4.95
C LEU A 126 17.73 -21.36 -3.45
N GLU A 127 16.99 -22.05 -2.57
CA GLU A 127 17.30 -22.08 -1.12
C GLU A 127 18.68 -22.67 -0.82
N ARG A 128 19.05 -23.77 -1.50
CA ARG A 128 20.39 -24.37 -1.38
C ARG A 128 21.47 -23.41 -1.85
N LEU A 129 21.25 -22.72 -2.96
CA LEU A 129 22.18 -21.71 -3.49
C LEU A 129 22.42 -20.56 -2.50
N PHE A 130 21.37 -20.01 -1.89
CA PHE A 130 21.52 -18.96 -0.88
C PHE A 130 22.25 -19.46 0.38
N LYS A 131 21.98 -20.69 0.81
CA LYS A 131 22.67 -21.31 1.94
C LYS A 131 24.15 -21.52 1.66
N ASP A 132 24.49 -22.01 0.47
CA ASP A 132 25.88 -22.24 0.07
C ASP A 132 26.67 -20.92 -0.10
N LEU A 133 26.02 -19.88 -0.63
CA LEU A 133 26.59 -18.52 -0.72
C LEU A 133 26.86 -17.93 0.67
N SER A 134 25.89 -18.02 1.58
CA SER A 134 26.02 -17.57 2.97
C SER A 134 27.15 -18.30 3.70
N TRP A 135 27.25 -19.63 3.54
CA TRP A 135 28.30 -20.43 4.17
C TRP A 135 29.69 -20.17 3.58
N SER A 136 29.78 -19.91 2.28
CA SER A 136 31.03 -19.52 1.61
C SER A 136 31.52 -18.15 2.09
N ALA A 137 30.61 -17.18 2.24
CA ALA A 137 30.93 -15.87 2.79
C ALA A 137 31.38 -15.95 4.25
N PHE A 138 30.70 -16.76 5.07
CA PHE A 138 31.06 -16.98 6.47
C PHE A 138 32.42 -17.68 6.63
N LYS A 139 32.73 -18.68 5.77
CA LYS A 139 34.05 -19.33 5.75
C LYS A 139 35.17 -18.36 5.36
N LYS A 140 34.94 -17.48 4.37
CA LYS A 140 35.92 -16.45 4.00
C LYS A 140 36.20 -15.49 5.16
N LEU A 141 35.19 -15.18 5.96
CA LEU A 141 35.32 -14.33 7.15
C LEU A 141 36.14 -14.99 8.27
N ILE A 142 35.96 -16.30 8.48
CA ILE A 142 36.63 -17.06 9.54
C ILE A 142 38.07 -17.44 9.17
N ILE A 143 38.34 -17.74 7.90
CA ILE A 143 39.66 -18.18 7.43
C ILE A 143 40.56 -16.98 7.06
N GLY A 144 39.97 -15.79 6.87
CA GLY A 144 40.69 -14.55 6.58
C GLY A 144 41.08 -13.72 7.82
N LEU A 145 41.03 -14.30 9.02
CA LEU A 145 41.37 -13.69 10.31
C LEU A 145 42.58 -14.39 10.94
#